data_AF-W8WVY1-F1
#
_entry.id   AF-W8WVY1-F1
#
_cell.length_a   1.000
_cell.length_b   1.000
_cell.length_c   1.000
_cell.angle_alpha   90.00
_cell.angle_beta   90.00
_cell.angle_gamma   90.00
#
_symmetry.space_group_name_H-M   'P 1'
#
loop_
_entity.id
_entity.type
_entity.pdbx_description
1 polymer ?
#
loop_
_entity_poly.entity_id
_entity_poly.type
_entity_poly.pdbx_seq_one_letter_code
_entity_poly.pdbx_strand_id
1 'polypeptide(L)'
;MGAVALTMGGCASMSEKECLSANWQEQGYRDGRNGHPASRVEDHREACAGVGVVPDTEQYRKGRDQGVLEYCTPENAAREGRAGRSYRNACPARLEGTFLTYHRLGYQAYQAQQRLDSLNRQMEQTQRNLDQEKKEDKRRELREELRSLDRRLYQARQELRDAERRLNSKSY
;
A
#
# COMPACT_ATOMS: atom_id res chain seq x y z
N MET A 1 -40.06 17.54 -5.07
CA MET A 1 -38.89 16.99 -5.78
C MET A 1 -37.66 17.47 -5.03
N GLY A 2 -37.05 16.60 -4.22
CA GLY A 2 -35.87 16.95 -3.42
C GLY A 2 -34.60 16.84 -4.25
N ALA A 3 -33.87 17.93 -4.42
CA ALA A 3 -32.57 17.93 -5.05
C ALA A 3 -31.55 17.32 -4.07
N VAL A 4 -31.14 16.08 -4.34
CA VAL A 4 -29.95 15.49 -3.71
C VAL A 4 -28.74 16.12 -4.38
N ALA A 5 -28.13 17.10 -3.71
CA ALA A 5 -26.84 17.64 -4.11
C ALA A 5 -25.74 16.63 -3.72
N LEU A 6 -25.37 15.78 -4.67
CA LEU A 6 -24.16 14.97 -4.62
C LEU A 6 -22.96 15.91 -4.81
N THR A 7 -22.41 16.46 -3.73
CA THR A 7 -21.07 17.06 -3.80
C THR A 7 -20.08 15.91 -3.98
N MET A 8 -19.63 15.72 -5.21
CA MET A 8 -18.41 14.97 -5.49
C MET A 8 -17.26 15.78 -4.87
N GLY A 9 -16.97 15.50 -3.59
CA GLY A 9 -15.67 15.83 -3.04
C GLY A 9 -14.66 15.00 -3.83
N GLY A 10 -14.11 15.59 -4.90
CA GLY A 10 -12.85 15.11 -5.45
C GLY A 10 -11.85 14.99 -4.29
N CYS A 11 -10.91 14.07 -4.37
CA CYS A 11 -9.83 13.94 -3.40
C CYS A 11 -8.91 15.18 -3.42
N ALA A 12 -9.45 16.35 -3.09
CA ALA A 12 -8.72 17.57 -2.87
C ALA A 12 -7.73 17.28 -1.75
N SER A 13 -6.48 17.65 -1.98
CA SER A 13 -5.42 17.41 -1.00
C SER A 13 -5.56 18.27 0.25
N MET A 14 -6.35 19.37 0.17
CA MET A 14 -6.71 20.29 1.25
C MET A 14 -8.11 20.86 1.04
N SER A 15 -8.80 21.20 2.13
CA SER A 15 -10.03 21.99 2.13
C SER A 15 -9.76 23.50 2.06
N GLU A 16 -10.77 24.30 1.69
CA GLU A 16 -10.67 25.77 1.66
C GLU A 16 -10.17 26.36 2.99
N LYS A 17 -10.69 25.85 4.11
CA LYS A 17 -10.28 26.30 5.45
C LYS A 17 -8.82 25.97 5.73
N GLU A 18 -8.37 24.77 5.34
CA GLU A 18 -6.97 24.38 5.47
C GLU A 18 -6.07 25.26 4.61
N CYS A 19 -6.46 25.58 3.38
CA CYS A 19 -5.73 26.50 2.51
C CYS A 19 -5.54 27.89 3.14
N LEU A 20 -6.62 28.49 3.65
CA LEU A 20 -6.60 29.84 4.23
C LEU A 20 -5.79 29.95 5.53
N SER A 21 -5.56 28.84 6.23
CA SER A 21 -4.82 28.79 7.50
C SER A 21 -3.53 27.98 7.44
N ALA A 22 -3.09 27.60 6.23
CA ALA A 22 -1.97 26.71 6.05
C ALA A 22 -0.66 27.32 6.55
N ASN A 23 0.03 26.59 7.43
CA ASN A 23 1.48 26.75 7.59
C ASN A 23 2.14 25.78 6.60
N TRP A 24 2.69 26.31 5.51
CA TRP A 24 3.24 25.49 4.43
C TRP A 24 4.43 24.63 4.86
N GLN A 25 5.27 25.10 5.79
CA GLN A 25 6.36 24.29 6.34
C GLN A 25 5.82 23.08 7.13
N GLU A 26 4.84 23.29 8.00
CA GLU A 26 4.20 22.21 8.76
C GLU A 26 3.46 21.23 7.83
N GLN A 27 2.76 21.74 6.82
CA GLN A 27 2.09 20.91 5.82
C GLN A 27 3.10 20.04 5.07
N GLY A 28 4.20 20.63 4.61
CA GLY A 28 5.29 19.89 3.97
C GLY A 28 5.88 18.82 4.87
N TYR A 29 6.13 19.13 6.14
CA TYR A 29 6.62 18.17 7.12
C TYR A 29 5.68 16.96 7.27
N ARG A 30 4.37 17.19 7.41
CA ARG A 30 3.37 16.12 7.46
C ARG A 30 3.38 15.26 6.20
N ASP A 31 3.43 15.89 5.02
CA ASP A 31 3.47 15.18 3.76
C ASP A 31 4.73 14.34 3.60
N GLY A 32 5.89 14.87 4.02
CA GLY A 32 7.14 14.14 4.08
C GLY A 32 7.04 12.90 4.96
N ARG A 33 6.53 13.04 6.19
CA ARG A 33 6.35 11.92 7.13
C ARG A 33 5.38 10.85 6.62
N ASN A 34 4.41 11.25 5.80
CA ASN A 34 3.44 10.35 5.19
C ASN A 34 3.93 9.73 3.86
N GLY A 35 5.17 10.02 3.46
CA GLY A 35 5.75 9.45 2.24
C GLY A 35 5.17 10.03 0.96
N HIS A 36 4.68 11.27 0.98
CA HIS A 36 4.25 11.95 -0.22
C HIS A 36 5.45 12.44 -1.06
N PRO A 37 5.37 12.36 -2.40
CA PRO A 37 6.40 12.88 -3.28
C PRO A 37 6.48 14.40 -3.19
N ALA A 38 7.58 14.98 -3.65
CA ALA A 38 7.76 16.43 -3.66
C ALA A 38 6.68 17.15 -4.49
N SER A 39 6.18 16.49 -5.53
CA SER A 39 5.11 17.01 -6.40
C SER A 39 3.76 17.19 -5.71
N ARG A 40 3.57 16.67 -4.48
CA ARG A 40 2.31 16.81 -3.72
C ARG A 40 1.92 18.27 -3.44
N VAL A 41 2.89 19.20 -3.47
CA VAL A 41 2.61 20.64 -3.37
C VAL A 41 1.76 21.17 -4.54
N GLU A 42 1.84 20.53 -5.70
CA GLU A 42 1.05 20.94 -6.87
C GLU A 42 -0.42 20.51 -6.70
N ASP A 43 -0.67 19.36 -6.08
CA ASP A 43 -2.03 18.96 -5.69
C ASP A 43 -2.64 20.01 -4.72
N HIS A 44 -1.82 20.50 -3.77
CA HIS A 44 -2.25 21.57 -2.85
C HIS A 44 -2.49 22.90 -3.55
N ARG A 45 -1.67 23.23 -4.55
CA ARG A 45 -1.88 24.43 -5.37
C ARG A 45 -3.21 24.36 -6.10
N GLU A 46 -3.54 23.22 -6.70
CA GLU A 46 -4.82 23.00 -7.38
C GLU A 46 -5.99 23.11 -6.40
N ALA A 47 -5.90 22.46 -5.23
CA ALA A 47 -6.95 22.49 -4.21
C ALA A 47 -7.21 23.91 -3.65
N CYS A 48 -6.16 24.73 -3.54
CA CYS A 48 -6.23 26.06 -2.93
C CYS A 48 -6.49 27.20 -3.94
N ALA A 49 -6.43 26.92 -5.25
CA ALA A 49 -6.62 27.93 -6.30
C ALA A 49 -7.99 28.61 -6.24
N GLY A 50 -9.04 27.86 -5.91
CA GLY A 50 -10.43 28.37 -5.82
C GLY A 50 -10.63 29.45 -4.76
N VAL A 51 -9.77 29.49 -3.74
CA VAL A 51 -9.78 30.51 -2.66
C VAL A 51 -8.61 31.50 -2.77
N GLY A 52 -7.91 31.52 -3.91
CA GLY A 52 -6.84 32.47 -4.19
C GLY A 52 -5.56 32.25 -3.37
N VAL A 53 -5.39 31.08 -2.74
CA VAL A 53 -4.20 30.76 -1.95
C VAL A 53 -3.17 30.04 -2.83
N VAL A 54 -1.94 30.53 -2.82
CA VAL A 54 -0.79 29.93 -3.52
C VAL A 54 0.17 29.35 -2.48
N PRO A 55 0.58 28.07 -2.59
CA PRO A 55 1.54 27.48 -1.66
C PRO A 55 2.89 28.18 -1.66
N ASP A 56 3.45 28.40 -0.47
CA ASP A 56 4.87 28.73 -0.31
C ASP A 56 5.70 27.46 -0.52
N THR A 57 6.14 27.26 -1.75
CA THR A 57 6.87 26.05 -2.17
C THR A 57 8.21 25.89 -1.43
N GLU A 58 8.87 26.98 -1.05
CA GLU A 58 10.16 26.91 -0.35
C GLU A 58 9.98 26.40 1.07
N GLN A 59 9.03 26.98 1.82
CA GLN A 59 8.69 26.54 3.17
C GLN A 59 8.17 25.11 3.16
N TYR A 60 7.27 24.79 2.23
CA TYR A 60 6.77 23.42 2.05
C TYR A 60 7.91 22.43 1.82
N ARG A 61 8.81 22.71 0.89
CA ARG A 61 9.94 21.83 0.59
C ARG A 61 10.84 21.64 1.80
N LYS A 62 11.14 22.72 2.53
CA LYS A 62 11.95 22.66 3.76
C LYS A 62 11.33 21.73 4.79
N GLY A 63 10.03 21.86 5.06
CA GLY A 63 9.31 20.97 5.96
C GLY A 63 9.32 19.53 5.47
N ARG A 64 9.02 19.31 4.18
CA ARG A 64 8.98 17.98 3.58
C ARG A 64 10.32 17.27 3.67
N ASP A 65 11.41 17.96 3.34
CA ASP A 65 12.75 17.40 3.38
C ASP A 65 13.16 17.01 4.81
N GLN A 66 12.58 17.62 5.85
CA GLN A 66 12.71 17.18 7.24
C GLN A 66 11.83 15.95 7.53
N GLY A 67 10.54 16.00 7.22
CA GLY A 67 9.60 14.94 7.56
C GLY A 67 9.87 13.63 6.83
N VAL A 68 10.37 13.71 5.60
CA VAL A 68 10.66 12.52 4.78
C VAL A 68 11.79 11.67 5.36
N LEU A 69 12.63 12.20 6.24
CA LEU A 69 13.67 11.43 6.92
C LEU A 69 13.07 10.43 7.92
N GLU A 70 11.93 10.78 8.53
CA GLU A 70 11.19 9.89 9.43
C GLU A 70 10.42 8.80 8.65
N TYR A 71 10.04 9.10 7.41
CA TYR A 71 9.45 8.10 6.52
C TYR A 71 10.50 7.16 5.93
N CYS A 72 11.66 7.69 5.53
CA CYS A 72 12.67 6.95 4.77
C CYS A 72 13.62 6.13 5.65
N THR A 73 13.05 5.31 6.53
CA THR A 73 13.79 4.37 7.36
C THR A 73 13.64 2.93 6.85
N PRO A 74 14.64 2.05 7.09
CA PRO A 74 14.54 0.63 6.82
C PRO A 74 13.27 -0.03 7.38
N GLU A 75 12.91 0.31 8.61
CA GLU A 75 11.78 -0.29 9.34
C GLU A 75 10.45 0.13 8.72
N ASN A 76 10.30 1.42 8.39
CA ASN A 76 9.09 1.88 7.69
C ASN A 76 9.02 1.29 6.28
N ALA A 77 10.13 1.18 5.56
CA ALA A 77 10.16 0.56 4.24
C ALA A 77 9.66 -0.89 4.28
N ALA A 78 10.19 -1.69 5.22
CA ALA A 78 9.76 -3.06 5.46
C ALA A 78 8.25 -3.15 5.78
N ARG A 79 7.75 -2.25 6.64
CA ARG A 79 6.32 -2.16 7.00
C ARG A 79 5.44 -1.81 5.80
N GLU A 80 5.80 -0.79 5.04
CA GLU A 80 5.08 -0.36 3.83
C GLU A 80 5.03 -1.49 2.79
N GLY A 81 6.16 -2.17 2.60
CA GLY A 81 6.24 -3.36 1.74
C GLY A 81 5.32 -4.49 2.22
N ARG A 82 5.36 -4.84 3.52
CA ARG A 82 4.53 -5.91 4.10
C ARG A 82 3.03 -5.59 4.05
N ALA A 83 2.68 -4.31 4.06
CA ALA A 83 1.32 -3.82 3.85
C ALA A 83 0.90 -3.78 2.37
N GLY A 84 1.79 -4.15 1.44
CA GLY A 84 1.50 -4.17 0.00
C GLY A 84 1.41 -2.78 -0.64
N ARG A 85 1.90 -1.74 0.03
CA ARG A 85 1.82 -0.36 -0.46
C ARG A 85 2.90 -0.12 -1.52
N SER A 86 2.54 0.50 -2.63
CA SER A 86 3.52 0.90 -3.65
C SER A 86 4.38 2.06 -3.18
N TYR A 87 5.68 2.01 -3.49
CA TYR A 87 6.60 3.11 -3.25
C TYR A 87 6.33 4.27 -4.22
N ARG A 88 6.32 5.50 -3.69
CA ARG A 88 5.91 6.72 -4.41
C ARG A 88 7.07 7.68 -4.67
N ASN A 89 8.31 7.18 -4.76
CA ASN A 89 9.51 7.99 -4.99
C ASN A 89 9.66 9.14 -3.99
N ALA A 90 9.29 8.89 -2.72
CA ALA A 90 9.29 9.90 -1.69
C ALA A 90 10.71 10.20 -1.19
N CYS A 91 11.57 9.18 -1.12
CA CYS A 91 12.86 9.31 -0.47
C CYS A 91 13.87 10.10 -1.30
N PRO A 92 14.76 10.87 -0.64
CA PRO A 92 15.89 11.47 -1.33
C PRO A 92 16.84 10.38 -1.84
N ALA A 93 17.54 10.65 -2.95
CA ALA A 93 18.40 9.68 -3.64
C ALA A 93 19.37 8.92 -2.69
N ARG A 94 19.91 9.59 -1.67
CA ARG A 94 20.83 8.99 -0.69
C ARG A 94 20.19 7.90 0.20
N LEU A 95 18.88 7.93 0.41
CA LEU A 95 18.14 6.97 1.26
C LEU A 95 17.33 5.95 0.44
N GLU A 96 17.02 6.29 -0.81
CA GLU A 96 16.11 5.53 -1.66
C GLU A 96 16.57 4.09 -1.91
N GLY A 97 17.86 3.86 -2.17
CA GLY A 97 18.38 2.51 -2.39
C GLY A 97 18.17 1.57 -1.19
N THR A 98 18.44 2.07 0.02
CA THR A 98 18.18 1.33 1.26
C THR A 98 16.68 1.12 1.44
N PHE A 99 15.86 2.17 1.28
CA PHE A 99 14.40 2.07 1.38
C PHE A 99 13.84 0.99 0.45
N LEU A 100 14.20 1.02 -0.84
CA LEU A 100 13.74 0.05 -1.83
C LEU A 100 14.14 -1.39 -1.50
N THR A 101 15.31 -1.59 -0.88
CA THR A 101 15.77 -2.92 -0.47
C THR A 101 14.86 -3.51 0.60
N TYR A 102 14.56 -2.74 1.65
CA TYR A 102 13.68 -3.18 2.74
C TYR A 102 12.22 -3.29 2.31
N HIS A 103 11.75 -2.33 1.50
CA HIS A 103 10.43 -2.36 0.90
C HIS A 103 10.20 -3.63 0.09
N ARG A 104 11.17 -4.03 -0.74
CA ARG A 104 11.10 -5.26 -1.54
C ARG A 104 10.98 -6.51 -0.67
N LEU A 105 11.69 -6.58 0.45
CA LEU A 105 11.60 -7.73 1.37
C LEU A 105 10.20 -7.81 1.99
N GLY A 106 9.67 -6.69 2.46
CA GLY A 106 8.29 -6.61 2.95
C GLY A 106 7.28 -7.02 1.88
N TYR A 107 7.46 -6.50 0.66
CA TYR A 107 6.55 -6.76 -0.46
C TYR A 107 6.56 -8.22 -0.91
N GLN A 108 7.71 -8.91 -0.85
CA GLN A 108 7.77 -10.36 -1.09
C GLN A 108 6.93 -11.15 -0.07
N ALA A 109 6.96 -10.77 1.21
CA ALA A 109 6.11 -11.39 2.22
C ALA A 109 4.62 -11.10 1.99
N TYR A 110 4.28 -9.89 1.57
CA TYR A 110 2.92 -9.55 1.12
C TYR A 110 2.46 -10.44 -0.04
N GLN A 111 3.27 -10.58 -1.09
CA GLN A 111 2.93 -11.41 -2.26
C GLN A 111 2.74 -12.89 -1.90
N ALA A 112 3.61 -13.42 -1.05
CA ALA A 112 3.48 -14.79 -0.55
C ALA A 112 2.19 -15.00 0.24
N GLN A 113 1.81 -14.02 1.09
CA GLN A 113 0.53 -14.03 1.81
C GLN A 113 -0.65 -14.01 0.85
N GLN A 114 -0.66 -13.11 -0.14
CA GLN A 114 -1.74 -13.03 -1.14
C GLN A 114 -1.92 -14.34 -1.91
N ARG A 115 -0.81 -15.03 -2.23
CA ARG A 115 -0.85 -16.35 -2.86
C ARG A 115 -1.50 -17.41 -1.96
N LEU A 116 -1.11 -17.43 -0.68
CA LEU A 116 -1.69 -18.34 0.30
C LEU A 116 -3.20 -18.12 0.44
N ASP A 117 -3.63 -16.87 0.58
CA ASP A 117 -5.03 -16.50 0.73
C ASP A 117 -5.85 -16.88 -0.52
N SER A 118 -5.28 -16.66 -1.71
CA SER A 118 -5.92 -17.05 -2.98
C SER A 118 -6.11 -18.57 -3.10
N LEU A 119 -5.11 -19.35 -2.70
CA LEU A 119 -5.19 -20.81 -2.71
C LEU A 119 -6.19 -21.34 -1.68
N ASN A 120 -6.27 -20.74 -0.48
CA ASN A 120 -7.27 -21.10 0.52
C ASN A 120 -8.69 -20.84 -0.02
N ARG A 121 -8.93 -19.67 -0.62
CA ARG A 121 -10.24 -19.37 -1.25
C ARG A 121 -10.59 -20.36 -2.37
N GLN A 122 -9.61 -20.75 -3.20
CA GLN A 122 -9.81 -21.77 -4.23
C GLN A 122 -10.17 -23.12 -3.59
N MET A 123 -9.45 -23.54 -2.56
CA MET A 123 -9.72 -24.79 -1.86
C MET A 123 -11.13 -24.82 -1.27
N GLU A 124 -11.55 -23.76 -0.58
CA GLU A 124 -12.89 -23.66 -0.04
C GLU A 124 -13.96 -23.69 -1.14
N GLN A 125 -13.72 -23.01 -2.27
CA GLN A 125 -14.65 -23.02 -3.39
C GLN A 125 -14.75 -24.41 -4.04
N THR A 126 -13.63 -25.08 -4.28
CA THR A 126 -13.61 -26.43 -4.85
C THR A 126 -14.26 -27.43 -3.91
N GLN A 127 -14.09 -27.29 -2.59
CA GLN A 127 -14.79 -28.11 -1.60
C GLN A 127 -16.31 -27.90 -1.66
N ARG A 128 -16.76 -26.64 -1.68
CA ARG A 128 -18.20 -26.33 -1.84
C ARG A 128 -18.78 -26.91 -3.13
N ASN A 129 -18.03 -26.82 -4.24
CA ASN A 129 -18.44 -27.40 -5.51
C ASN A 129 -18.54 -28.94 -5.43
N LEU A 130 -17.60 -29.60 -4.75
CA LEU A 130 -17.61 -31.04 -4.54
C LEU A 130 -18.82 -31.48 -3.70
N ASP A 131 -19.20 -30.71 -2.69
CA ASP A 131 -20.34 -31.02 -1.82
C ASP A 131 -21.68 -30.91 -2.58
N GLN A 132 -21.77 -30.01 -3.56
CA GLN A 132 -22.98 -29.77 -4.35
C GLN A 132 -23.09 -30.65 -5.61
N GLU A 133 -21.96 -31.15 -6.12
CA GLU A 133 -21.92 -31.94 -7.35
C GLU A 133 -22.43 -33.37 -7.14
N LYS A 134 -23.31 -33.82 -8.06
CA LYS A 134 -23.97 -35.13 -8.03
C LYS A 134 -23.34 -36.14 -8.99
N LYS A 135 -22.69 -35.68 -10.07
CA LYS A 135 -22.09 -36.55 -11.09
C LYS A 135 -20.74 -37.08 -10.61
N GLU A 136 -20.60 -38.40 -10.50
CA GLU A 136 -19.38 -39.04 -9.98
C GLU A 136 -18.10 -38.67 -10.75
N ASP A 137 -18.16 -38.52 -12.07
CA ASP A 137 -17.00 -38.10 -12.86
C ASP A 137 -16.51 -36.70 -12.46
N LYS A 138 -17.44 -35.75 -12.26
CA LYS A 138 -17.10 -34.38 -11.81
C LYS A 138 -16.64 -34.36 -10.36
N ARG A 139 -17.22 -35.18 -9.50
CA ARG A 139 -16.75 -35.36 -8.11
C ARG A 139 -15.32 -35.91 -8.10
N ARG A 140 -14.97 -36.81 -9.02
CA ARG A 140 -13.61 -37.33 -9.16
C ARG A 140 -12.63 -36.23 -9.59
N GLU A 141 -12.96 -35.44 -10.60
CA GLU A 141 -12.14 -34.29 -11.04
C GLU A 141 -11.89 -33.30 -9.89
N LEU A 142 -12.94 -32.90 -9.15
CA LEU A 142 -12.83 -31.96 -8.04
C LEU A 142 -11.97 -32.50 -6.88
N ARG A 143 -12.03 -33.81 -6.58
CA ARG A 143 -11.15 -34.45 -5.59
C ARG A 143 -9.69 -34.43 -6.02
N GLU A 144 -9.41 -34.62 -7.31
CA GLU A 144 -8.05 -34.52 -7.85
C GLU A 144 -7.53 -33.06 -7.76
N GLU A 145 -8.39 -32.08 -8.03
CA GLU A 145 -8.08 -30.66 -7.86
C GLU A 145 -7.78 -30.30 -6.40
N LEU A 146 -8.60 -30.75 -5.44
CA LEU A 146 -8.35 -30.53 -4.00
C LEU A 146 -6.99 -31.08 -3.56
N ARG A 147 -6.60 -32.28 -4.02
CA ARG A 147 -5.27 -32.85 -3.74
C ARG A 147 -4.14 -32.00 -4.33
N SER A 148 -4.37 -31.38 -5.49
CA SER A 148 -3.41 -30.47 -6.10
C SER A 148 -3.29 -29.16 -5.33
N LEU A 149 -4.42 -28.58 -4.93
CA LEU A 149 -4.47 -27.36 -4.12
C LEU A 149 -3.81 -27.55 -2.75
N ASP A 150 -3.96 -28.71 -2.12
CA ASP A 150 -3.31 -29.03 -0.83
C ASP A 150 -1.78 -28.98 -0.93
N ARG A 151 -1.20 -29.60 -1.97
CA ARG A 151 0.25 -29.53 -2.23
C ARG A 151 0.72 -28.08 -2.47
N ARG A 152 -0.06 -27.31 -3.23
CA ARG A 152 0.24 -25.89 -3.51
C ARG A 152 0.15 -25.03 -2.25
N LEU A 153 -0.82 -25.30 -1.36
CA LEU A 153 -0.94 -24.62 -0.07
C LEU A 153 0.25 -24.90 0.83
N TYR A 154 0.69 -26.16 0.91
CA TYR A 154 1.89 -26.51 1.65
C TYR A 154 3.12 -25.71 1.16
N GLN A 155 3.31 -25.63 -0.16
CA GLN A 155 4.39 -24.84 -0.77
C GLN A 155 4.26 -23.35 -0.46
N ALA A 156 3.07 -22.76 -0.65
CA ALA A 156 2.83 -21.34 -0.37
C ALA A 156 3.06 -20.98 1.11
N ARG A 157 2.74 -21.89 2.04
CA ARG A 157 3.05 -21.71 3.47
C ARG A 157 4.56 -21.70 3.74
N GLN A 158 5.34 -22.51 3.04
CA GLN A 158 6.81 -22.46 3.14
C GLN A 158 7.34 -21.15 2.56
N GLU A 159 6.86 -20.76 1.38
CA GLU A 159 7.25 -19.49 0.72
C GLU A 159 7.02 -18.28 1.64
N LEU A 160 5.86 -18.22 2.30
CA LEU A 160 5.54 -17.17 3.26
C LEU A 160 6.51 -17.16 4.45
N ARG A 161 6.74 -18.33 5.07
CA ARG A 161 7.70 -18.45 6.18
C ARG A 161 9.10 -17.99 5.78
N ASP A 162 9.55 -18.33 4.59
CA ASP A 162 10.88 -17.94 4.09
C ASP A 162 10.97 -16.44 3.77
N ALA A 163 9.89 -15.85 3.24
CA ALA A 163 9.81 -14.41 3.04
C ALA A 163 9.82 -13.66 4.38
N GLU A 164 9.04 -14.10 5.37
CA GLU A 164 9.01 -13.51 6.71
C GLU A 164 10.34 -13.65 7.45
N ARG A 165 11.01 -14.81 7.34
CA ARG A 165 12.35 -14.99 7.90
C ARG A 165 13.36 -14.02 7.30
N ARG A 166 13.37 -13.85 5.97
CA ARG A 166 14.26 -12.89 5.29
C ARG A 166 13.99 -11.46 5.72
N LEU A 167 12.73 -11.07 5.84
CA LEU A 167 12.32 -9.76 6.35
C LEU A 167 12.83 -9.52 7.77
N ASN A 168 12.60 -10.47 8.68
CA ASN A 168 12.97 -10.36 10.09
C ASN A 168 14.49 -10.40 10.29
N SER A 169 15.23 -11.16 9.48
CA SER A 169 16.70 -11.25 9.56
C SER A 169 17.44 -9.96 9.23
N LYS A 170 16.78 -9.02 8.53
CA LYS A 170 17.35 -7.73 8.16
C LYS A 170 16.79 -6.57 8.97
N SER A 171 15.75 -6.78 9.78
CA SER A 171 15.07 -5.70 10.51
C SER A 171 15.83 -5.19 11.74
N TYR A 172 17.14 -5.47 11.85
CA TYR A 172 18.02 -5.11 12.98
C TYR A 172 19.37 -4.61 12.47
#